data_AF-A0A1B2LUW8-F1
#
_entry.id   AF-A0A1B2LUW8-F1
#
_cell.length_a   1.000
_cell.length_b   1.000
_cell.length_c   1.000
_cell.angle_alpha   90.00
_cell.angle_beta   90.00
_cell.angle_gamma   90.00
#
_symmetry.space_group_name_H-M   'P 1'
#
loop_
_entity.id
_entity.type
_entity.pdbx_description
1 polymer ?
#
loop_
_entity_poly.entity_id
_entity_poly.type
_entity_poly.pdbx_seq_one_letter_code
_entity_poly.pdbx_strand_id
1 'polypeptide(L)'
;NRFYYQINIPRKDAAIMANTPDRDVRRKWMQRILDHDGYGDDAGGIEAWIQLGIACGLSRGDLTSLKFVLPGVRFAVDAYVNFARTATWQEAACSSLTE
;
A
#
# COMPACT_ATOMS: atom_id res chain seq x y z
N ASN A 1 7.25 8.24 8.04
CA ASN A 1 7.01 8.67 6.64
C ASN A 1 6.83 7.48 5.69
N ARG A 2 7.86 6.69 5.36
CA ARG A 2 7.71 5.58 4.40
C ARG A 2 6.69 4.52 4.83
N PHE A 3 6.53 4.26 6.12
CA PHE A 3 5.46 3.38 6.63
C PHE A 3 4.05 3.79 6.15
N TYR A 4 3.75 5.10 6.05
CA TYR A 4 2.46 5.57 5.56
C TYR A 4 2.23 5.21 4.08
N TYR A 5 3.28 5.26 3.26
CA TYR A 5 3.19 4.80 1.87
C TYR A 5 2.89 3.30 1.83
N GLN A 6 3.58 2.50 2.62
CA GLN A 6 3.47 1.03 2.62
C GLN A 6 2.08 0.53 3.00
N ILE A 7 1.48 1.09 4.06
CA ILE A 7 0.11 0.73 4.46
C ILE A 7 -0.97 1.19 3.47
N ASN A 8 -0.63 2.07 2.52
CA ASN A 8 -1.55 2.54 1.49
C ASN A 8 -1.41 1.77 0.16
N ILE A 9 -0.36 0.97 -0.03
CA ILE A 9 -0.22 0.12 -1.23
C ILE A 9 -1.39 -0.86 -1.39
N PRO A 10 -1.77 -1.67 -0.38
CA PRO A 10 -2.91 -2.58 -0.54
C PRO A 10 -4.24 -1.83 -0.78
N ARG A 11 -4.40 -0.61 -0.24
CA ARG A 11 -5.57 0.25 -0.51
C ARG A 11 -5.59 0.75 -1.97
N LYS A 12 -4.43 1.16 -2.49
CA LYS A 12 -4.23 1.54 -3.90
C LYS A 12 -4.50 0.34 -4.81
N ASP A 13 -3.97 -0.83 -4.50
CA ASP A 13 -4.16 -2.05 -5.28
C ASP A 13 -5.60 -2.55 -5.26
N ALA A 14 -6.28 -2.44 -4.12
CA ALA A 14 -7.72 -2.73 -4.03
C ALA A 14 -8.56 -1.80 -4.92
N ALA A 15 -8.18 -0.52 -5.04
CA ALA A 15 -8.85 0.41 -5.95
C ALA A 15 -8.66 0.01 -7.43
N ILE A 16 -7.44 -0.42 -7.82
CA ILE A 16 -7.17 -0.96 -9.16
C ILE A 16 -8.05 -2.18 -9.42
N MET A 17 -8.11 -3.12 -8.47
CA MET A 17 -8.94 -4.32 -8.59
C MET A 17 -10.43 -3.99 -8.74
N ALA A 18 -10.93 -3.01 -7.98
CA ALA A 18 -12.33 -2.57 -8.08
C ALA A 18 -12.67 -2.02 -9.47
N ASN A 19 -11.71 -1.34 -10.13
CA ASN A 19 -11.88 -0.78 -11.46
C ASN A 19 -11.61 -1.77 -12.61
N THR A 20 -11.09 -2.97 -12.31
CA THR A 20 -10.70 -3.96 -13.31
C THR A 20 -11.85 -4.94 -13.60
N PRO A 21 -12.49 -4.94 -14.79
CA PRO A 21 -13.58 -5.87 -15.10
C PRO A 21 -13.10 -7.31 -15.35
N ASP A 22 -11.85 -7.48 -15.80
CA ASP A 22 -11.25 -8.77 -16.09
C ASP A 22 -10.89 -9.54 -14.81
N ARG A 23 -11.49 -10.72 -14.64
CA ARG A 23 -11.28 -11.58 -13.47
C ARG A 23 -9.86 -12.13 -13.39
N ASP A 24 -9.25 -12.49 -14.52
CA ASP A 24 -7.94 -13.13 -14.52
C ASP A 24 -6.84 -12.13 -14.20
N VAL A 25 -7.02 -10.86 -14.62
CA VAL A 25 -6.18 -9.74 -14.14
C VAL A 25 -6.34 -9.55 -12.64
N ARG A 26 -7.57 -9.49 -12.11
CA ARG A 26 -7.81 -9.35 -10.66
C ARG A 26 -7.18 -10.47 -9.84
N ARG A 27 -7.23 -11.72 -10.32
CA ARG A 27 -6.61 -12.86 -9.62
C ARG A 27 -5.09 -12.70 -9.48
N LYS A 28 -4.42 -12.20 -10.51
CA LYS A 28 -2.98 -11.92 -10.46
C LYS A 28 -2.70 -10.72 -9.54
N TRP A 29 -3.52 -9.67 -9.64
CA TRP A 29 -3.33 -8.45 -8.84
C TRP A 29 -3.52 -8.67 -7.34
N MET A 30 -4.41 -9.60 -6.95
CA MET A 30 -4.68 -9.95 -5.56
C MET A 30 -3.42 -10.35 -4.77
N GLN A 31 -2.44 -10.98 -5.43
CA GLN A 31 -1.19 -11.38 -4.78
C GLN A 31 -0.49 -10.18 -4.13
N ARG A 32 -0.51 -9.00 -4.77
CA ARG A 32 0.13 -7.77 -4.24
C ARG A 32 -0.46 -7.34 -2.89
N ILE A 33 -1.77 -7.52 -2.72
CA ILE A 33 -2.45 -7.22 -1.45
C ILE A 33 -2.03 -8.24 -0.39
N LEU A 34 -2.04 -9.54 -0.72
CA LEU A 34 -1.62 -10.60 0.20
C LEU A 34 -0.16 -10.44 0.63
N ASP A 35 0.73 -10.03 -0.27
CA ASP A 35 2.14 -9.78 0.03
C ASP A 35 2.31 -8.63 1.04
N HIS A 36 1.43 -7.63 1.03
CA HIS A 36 1.49 -6.49 1.95
C HIS A 36 0.76 -6.74 3.27
N ASP A 37 -0.47 -7.24 3.21
CA ASP A 37 -1.36 -7.43 4.37
C ASP A 37 -1.11 -8.76 5.10
N GLY A 38 -0.51 -9.74 4.41
CA GLY A 38 -0.36 -11.10 4.91
C GLY A 38 -1.60 -11.97 4.66
N TYR A 39 -1.48 -13.26 4.97
CA TYR A 39 -2.56 -14.24 4.88
C TYR A 39 -2.24 -15.49 5.72
N GLY A 40 -3.25 -16.03 6.41
CA GLY A 40 -3.04 -17.16 7.32
C GLY A 40 -2.06 -16.79 8.43
N ASP A 41 -0.96 -17.53 8.53
CA ASP A 41 0.12 -17.28 9.50
C ASP A 41 1.19 -16.30 8.97
N ASP A 42 1.13 -15.90 7.69
CA ASP A 42 2.02 -14.87 7.14
C ASP A 42 1.50 -13.48 7.56
N ALA A 43 2.35 -12.73 8.26
CA ALA A 43 2.03 -11.39 8.76
C ALA A 43 2.12 -10.29 7.69
N GLY A 44 2.71 -10.58 6.52
CA GLY A 44 2.80 -9.65 5.40
C GLY A 44 3.90 -8.58 5.52
N GLY A 45 4.13 -7.89 4.41
CA GLY A 45 5.17 -6.87 4.26
C GLY A 45 4.97 -5.64 5.17
N ILE A 46 3.74 -5.30 5.53
CA ILE A 46 3.47 -4.18 6.46
C ILE A 46 4.11 -4.46 7.83
N GLU A 47 4.03 -5.70 8.31
CA GLU A 47 4.65 -6.09 9.57
C GLU A 47 6.19 -6.03 9.48
N ALA A 48 6.78 -6.42 8.35
CA ALA A 48 8.21 -6.24 8.11
C ALA A 48 8.65 -4.76 8.21
N TRP A 49 7.83 -3.82 7.71
CA TRP A 49 8.08 -2.39 7.89
C TRP A 49 7.93 -1.92 9.34
N ILE A 50 7.06 -2.55 10.13
CA ILE A 50 6.97 -2.26 11.56
C ILE A 50 8.24 -2.72 12.27
N GLN A 51 8.69 -3.94 12.00
CA GLN A 51 9.93 -4.48 12.57
C GLN A 51 11.15 -3.64 12.19
N LEU A 52 11.23 -3.14 10.95
CA LEU A 52 12.28 -2.22 10.54
C LEU A 52 12.27 -0.93 11.38
N GLY A 53 11.11 -0.32 11.61
CA GLY A 53 11.04 0.88 12.44
C GLY A 53 11.42 0.63 13.90
N ILE A 54 11.07 -0.54 14.44
CA ILE A 54 11.51 -0.98 15.78
C ILE A 54 13.03 -1.15 15.84
N ALA A 55 13.63 -1.77 14.83
CA ALA A 55 15.09 -1.91 14.73
C ALA A 55 15.80 -0.55 14.64
N CYS A 56 15.14 0.48 14.12
CA CYS A 56 15.63 1.86 14.09
C CYS A 56 15.30 2.68 15.36
N GLY A 57 14.77 2.06 16.41
CA GLY A 57 14.52 2.71 17.71
C GLY A 57 13.16 3.39 17.87
N LEU A 58 12.20 3.17 16.97
CA LEU A 58 10.82 3.63 17.13
C LEU A 58 9.98 2.60 17.87
N SER A 59 8.99 3.05 18.65
CA SER A 59 7.97 2.12 19.15
C SER A 59 6.99 1.73 18.04
N ARG A 60 6.32 0.58 18.17
CA ARG A 60 5.18 0.24 17.29
C ARG A 60 4.14 1.36 17.29
N GLY A 61 3.86 1.96 18.45
CA GLY A 61 2.92 3.08 18.57
C GLY A 61 3.33 4.33 17.81
N ASP A 62 4.63 4.64 17.73
CA ASP A 62 5.13 5.77 16.94
C ASP A 62 4.86 5.58 15.44
N LEU A 63 4.98 4.36 14.95
CA LEU A 63 4.70 3.99 13.56
C LEU A 63 3.20 4.01 13.27
N THR A 64 2.41 3.27 14.06
CA THR A 64 0.99 3.06 13.80
C THR A 64 0.13 4.28 14.10
N SER A 65 0.57 5.18 14.99
CA SER A 65 -0.11 6.48 15.21
C SER A 65 0.02 7.45 14.05
N LEU A 66 1.01 7.24 13.15
CA LEU A 66 1.29 8.12 12.01
C LEU A 66 1.57 9.59 12.37
N LYS A 67 1.81 9.91 13.66
CA LYS A 67 1.96 11.29 14.16
C LYS A 67 3.17 12.04 13.57
N PHE A 68 4.18 11.31 13.11
CA PHE A 68 5.38 11.86 12.48
C PHE A 68 5.30 11.94 10.94
N VAL A 69 4.16 11.60 10.34
CA VAL A 69 3.98 11.67 8.89
C VAL A 69 3.85 13.13 8.47
N LEU A 70 4.76 13.58 7.59
CA LEU A 70 4.76 14.94 7.07
C LEU A 70 3.52 15.18 6.18
N PRO A 71 2.92 16.39 6.23
CA PRO A 71 1.77 16.72 5.39
C PRO A 71 2.02 16.51 3.90
N GLY A 72 3.21 16.88 3.40
CA GLY A 72 3.59 16.66 1.99
C GLY A 72 3.68 15.17 1.60
N VAL A 73 4.14 14.32 2.52
CA VAL A 73 4.15 12.86 2.33
C VAL A 73 2.72 12.33 2.29
N ARG A 74 1.87 12.77 3.21
CA ARG A 74 0.45 12.38 3.23
C ARG A 74 -0.24 12.77 1.94
N PHE A 75 -0.08 14.02 1.49
CA PHE A 75 -0.64 14.52 0.25
C PHE A 75 -0.19 13.68 -0.96
N ALA A 76 1.10 13.41 -1.10
CA ALA A 76 1.62 12.63 -2.23
C ALA A 76 1.10 11.18 -2.24
N VAL A 77 1.06 10.51 -1.08
CA VAL A 77 0.55 9.14 -0.96
C VAL A 77 -0.96 9.09 -1.21
N ASP A 78 -1.72 10.04 -0.65
CA ASP A 78 -3.16 10.09 -0.82
C ASP A 78 -3.53 10.40 -2.29
N ALA A 79 -2.76 11.26 -2.96
CA ALA A 79 -2.91 11.50 -4.40
C ALA A 79 -2.69 10.21 -5.22
N TYR A 80 -1.74 9.36 -4.84
CA TYR A 80 -1.49 8.08 -5.51
C TYR A 80 -2.68 7.11 -5.36
N VAL A 81 -3.23 6.99 -4.15
CA VAL A 81 -4.45 6.19 -3.91
C VAL A 81 -5.64 6.76 -4.69
N ASN A 82 -5.82 8.08 -4.68
CA ASN A 82 -6.91 8.74 -5.39
C ASN A 82 -6.82 8.57 -6.90
N PHE A 83 -5.61 8.68 -7.48
CA PHE A 83 -5.38 8.39 -8.90
C PHE A 83 -5.84 6.97 -9.26
N ALA A 84 -5.46 5.97 -8.45
CA ALA A 84 -5.88 4.60 -8.70
C ALA A 84 -7.41 4.36 -8.57
N ARG A 85 -8.11 5.19 -7.78
CA ARG A 85 -9.57 5.14 -7.67
C ARG A 85 -10.28 5.73 -8.88
N THR A 86 -9.72 6.77 -9.50
CA THR A 86 -10.43 7.57 -10.51
C THR A 86 -9.96 7.36 -11.94
N ALA A 87 -8.72 6.92 -12.16
CA ALA A 87 -8.17 6.63 -13.48
C ALA A 87 -8.71 5.32 -14.06
N THR A 88 -8.42 5.06 -15.33
CA THR A 88 -8.64 3.73 -15.91
C THR A 88 -7.79 2.69 -15.18
N TRP A 89 -8.25 1.43 -15.10
CA TRP A 89 -7.51 0.41 -14.38
C TRP A 89 -6.12 0.15 -15.00
N GLN A 90 -5.95 0.36 -16.31
CA GLN A 90 -4.67 0.24 -16.99
C GLN A 90 -3.69 1.35 -16.58
N GLU A 91 -4.13 2.62 -16.59
CA GLU A 91 -3.28 3.73 -16.14
C GLU A 91 -2.91 3.58 -14.66
N ALA A 92 -3.88 3.20 -13.84
CA ALA A 92 -3.67 2.94 -12.42
C ALA A 92 -2.70 1.76 -12.20
N ALA A 93 -2.82 0.67 -12.96
CA ALA A 93 -1.87 -0.44 -12.93
C ALA A 93 -0.47 -0.01 -13.39
N CYS A 94 -0.35 0.69 -14.53
CA CYS A 94 0.93 1.15 -15.06
C CYS A 94 1.65 2.16 -14.15
N SER A 95 0.92 2.84 -13.25
CA SER A 95 1.53 3.68 -12.23
C SER A 95 2.38 2.90 -11.20
N SER A 96 2.38 1.56 -11.23
CA SER A 96 3.29 0.72 -10.45
C SER A 96 4.62 0.40 -11.15
N LEU A 97 4.85 0.84 -12.39
CA LEU A 97 6.05 0.52 -13.18
C LEU A 97 7.35 1.21 -12.68
N THR A 98 7.33 1.76 -11.48
CA THR A 98 8.54 2.15 -10.74
C THR A 98 9.21 0.97 -10.05
N GLU A 99 8.50 -0.15 -9.91
CA GLU A 99 8.97 -1.44 -9.39
C GLU A 99 9.61 -2.29 -10.49
#